data_AF-A0A3D1X5G4-F1
#
_entry.id   AF-A0A3D1X5G4-F1
#
_cell.length_a   1.000
_cell.length_b   1.000
_cell.length_c   1.000
_cell.angle_alpha   90.00
_cell.angle_beta   90.00
_cell.angle_gamma   90.00
#
_symmetry.space_group_name_H-M   'P 1'
#
loop_
_entity.id
_entity.type
_entity.pdbx_description
1 polymer ?
#
loop_
_entity_poly.entity_id
_entity_poly.type
_entity_poly.pdbx_seq_one_letter_code
_entity_poly.pdbx_strand_id
1 'polypeptide(L)'
;MDENKKEHHLHIVLTTQQYQLLCCQAKECRLTKRAYLARLIEGRPVKARPTKEIKELRTEIHHIGNNINQIARSVNAGIAKPEDAKRGLYLLDQVYELMFRIANK
;
A
#
# COMPACT_ATOMS: atom_id res chain seq x y z
N MET A 1 3.05 -7.87 -38.46
CA MET A 1 3.33 -8.50 -37.16
C MET A 1 4.49 -7.73 -36.54
N ASP A 2 4.37 -7.32 -35.28
CA ASP A 2 5.36 -6.49 -34.60
C ASP A 2 6.63 -7.32 -34.35
N GLU A 3 7.72 -7.07 -35.07
CA GLU A 3 8.96 -7.87 -35.00
C GLU A 3 9.55 -7.92 -33.58
N ASN A 4 9.21 -6.94 -32.74
CA ASN A 4 9.62 -6.85 -31.34
C ASN A 4 8.93 -7.84 -30.38
N LYS A 5 8.01 -8.69 -30.85
CA LYS A 5 7.32 -9.70 -30.03
C LYS A 5 7.82 -11.14 -30.22
N LYS A 6 8.94 -11.35 -30.94
CA LYS A 6 9.50 -12.70 -31.10
C LYS A 6 9.92 -13.26 -29.73
N GLU A 7 9.35 -14.39 -29.36
CA GLU A 7 9.68 -15.07 -28.11
C GLU A 7 10.96 -15.91 -28.28
N HIS A 8 11.90 -15.76 -27.34
CA HIS A 8 13.13 -16.53 -27.31
C HIS A 8 13.18 -17.38 -26.02
N HIS A 9 13.46 -18.67 -26.17
CA HIS A 9 13.71 -19.55 -25.05
C HIS A 9 15.12 -19.31 -24.51
N LEU A 10 15.23 -19.16 -23.19
CA LEU A 10 16.49 -18.94 -22.49
C LEU A 10 16.76 -20.12 -21.55
N HIS A 11 17.91 -20.78 -21.74
CA HIS A 11 18.40 -21.80 -20.82
C HIS A 11 19.48 -21.21 -19.92
N ILE A 12 19.28 -21.29 -18.60
CA ILE A 12 20.24 -20.83 -17.60
C ILE A 12 20.54 -21.95 -16.60
N VAL A 13 21.83 -22.10 -16.25
CA VAL A 13 22.28 -22.99 -15.20
C VAL A 13 22.56 -22.16 -13.96
N LEU A 14 21.91 -22.49 -12.85
CA LEU A 14 22.03 -21.80 -11.58
C LEU A 14 22.55 -22.78 -10.54
N THR A 15 23.37 -22.29 -9.61
CA THR A 15 23.66 -23.05 -8.39
C THR A 15 22.38 -23.23 -7.57
N THR A 16 22.36 -24.21 -6.67
CA THR A 16 21.21 -24.42 -5.77
C THR A 16 20.85 -23.15 -4.99
N GLN A 17 21.85 -22.42 -4.50
CA GLN A 17 21.65 -21.17 -3.76
C GLN A 17 21.03 -20.08 -4.65
N GLN A 18 21.54 -19.91 -5.87
CA GLN A 18 20.99 -18.95 -6.83
C GLN A 18 19.55 -19.28 -7.22
N TYR A 19 19.25 -20.56 -7.45
CA TYR A 19 17.90 -21.00 -7.80
C TYR A 19 16.90 -20.78 -6.66
N GLN A 20 17.29 -21.07 -5.42
CA GLN A 20 16.48 -20.79 -4.23
C GLN A 20 16.22 -19.30 -4.07
N LEU A 21 17.26 -18.47 -4.21
CA LEU A 21 17.13 -17.02 -4.13
C LEU A 21 16.16 -16.48 -5.19
N LEU A 22 16.30 -16.91 -6.45
CA LEU A 22 15.39 -16.56 -7.53
C LEU A 22 13.94 -16.94 -7.20
N CYS A 23 13.72 -18.12 -6.61
CA CYS A 23 12.38 -18.55 -6.21
C CYS A 23 11.79 -17.67 -5.09
N CYS A 24 12.58 -17.35 -4.07
CA CYS A 24 12.16 -16.49 -2.96
C CYS A 24 11.79 -15.08 -3.46
N GLN A 25 12.70 -14.43 -4.20
CA GLN A 25 12.49 -13.06 -4.68
C GLN A 25 11.32 -12.95 -5.66
N ALA A 26 11.17 -13.91 -6.58
CA ALA A 26 10.02 -13.96 -7.47
C ALA A 26 8.70 -14.08 -6.69
N LYS A 27 8.67 -14.92 -5.63
CA LYS A 27 7.50 -15.10 -4.76
C LYS A 27 7.16 -13.84 -3.97
N GLU A 28 8.15 -13.17 -3.40
CA GLU A 28 7.99 -11.90 -2.67
C GLU A 28 7.37 -10.80 -3.55
N CYS A 29 7.67 -10.84 -4.85
CA CYS A 29 7.19 -9.87 -5.82
C CYS A 29 5.89 -10.32 -6.54
N ARG A 30 5.35 -11.50 -6.20
CA ARG A 30 4.22 -12.16 -6.89
C ARG A 30 4.42 -12.31 -8.40
N LEU A 31 5.63 -12.63 -8.81
CA LEU A 31 5.99 -12.86 -10.20
C LEU A 31 6.36 -14.32 -10.42
N THR A 32 6.16 -14.81 -11.64
CA THR A 32 6.83 -16.02 -12.07
C THR A 32 8.32 -15.75 -12.20
N LYS A 33 9.17 -16.78 -12.13
CA LYS A 33 10.62 -16.64 -12.33
C LYS A 33 10.96 -15.91 -13.64
N ARG A 34 10.25 -16.24 -14.73
CA ARG A 34 10.35 -15.54 -16.04
C ARG A 34 10.01 -14.06 -15.91
N ALA A 35 8.86 -13.72 -15.32
CA ALA A 35 8.42 -12.34 -15.21
C ALA A 35 9.33 -11.51 -14.29
N TYR A 36 9.88 -12.14 -13.25
CA TYR A 36 10.87 -11.53 -12.37
C TYR A 36 12.16 -11.20 -13.13
N LEU A 37 12.76 -12.16 -13.84
CA LEU A 37 13.96 -11.95 -14.64
C LEU A 37 13.74 -10.94 -15.77
N ALA A 38 12.61 -11.02 -16.48
CA ALA A 38 12.27 -10.06 -17.52
C ALA A 38 12.21 -8.62 -16.99
N ARG A 39 11.58 -8.40 -15.82
CA ARG A 39 11.54 -7.06 -15.21
C ARG A 39 12.92 -6.55 -14.80
N LEU A 40 13.79 -7.43 -14.31
CA LEU A 40 15.17 -7.06 -13.98
C LEU A 40 15.94 -6.62 -15.23
N ILE A 41 15.80 -7.35 -16.35
CA ILE A 41 16.44 -7.01 -17.63
C ILE A 41 15.89 -5.69 -18.18
N GLU A 42 14.58 -5.46 -18.06
CA GLU A 42 13.92 -4.21 -18.47
C GLU A 42 14.22 -3.02 -17.55
N GLY A 43 15.00 -3.21 -16.47
CA GLY A 43 15.29 -2.16 -15.48
C GLY A 43 14.06 -1.67 -14.73
N ARG A 44 12.95 -2.41 -14.75
CA ARG A 44 11.70 -2.02 -14.09
C ARG A 44 11.81 -2.28 -12.59
N PRO A 45 11.35 -1.36 -11.73
CA PRO A 45 11.45 -1.55 -10.28
C PRO A 45 10.65 -2.76 -9.85
N VAL A 46 11.35 -3.77 -9.32
CA VAL A 46 10.75 -4.97 -8.75
C VAL A 46 10.52 -4.72 -7.26
N LYS A 47 9.32 -4.22 -6.93
CA LYS A 47 8.94 -3.94 -5.54
C LYS A 47 8.44 -5.21 -4.87
N ALA A 48 9.00 -5.50 -3.69
CA ALA A 48 8.46 -6.51 -2.81
C ALA A 48 7.00 -6.19 -2.47
N ARG A 49 6.21 -7.24 -2.18
CA ARG A 49 4.85 -7.08 -1.70
C ARG A 49 4.85 -6.19 -0.44
N PRO A 50 3.93 -5.22 -0.33
CA PRO A 50 3.71 -4.52 0.93
C PRO A 50 3.46 -5.54 2.05
N THR A 51 4.15 -5.37 3.17
CA THR A 51 3.97 -6.24 4.34
C THR A 51 2.51 -6.23 4.81
N LYS A 52 2.12 -7.24 5.59
CA LYS A 52 0.77 -7.31 6.16
C LYS A 52 0.44 -6.03 6.94
N GLU A 53 1.38 -5.56 7.74
CA GLU A 53 1.28 -4.30 8.49
C GLU A 53 1.01 -3.08 7.60
N ILE A 54 1.76 -2.92 6.50
CA ILE A 54 1.54 -1.81 5.56
C ILE A 54 0.15 -1.92 4.89
N LYS A 55 -0.32 -3.14 4.62
CA LYS A 55 -1.67 -3.36 4.06
C LYS A 55 -2.76 -3.02 5.08
N GLU A 56 -2.58 -3.39 6.34
CA GLU A 56 -3.50 -3.07 7.44
C GLU A 56 -3.54 -1.57 7.67
N LEU A 57 -2.37 -0.92 7.78
CA LEU A 57 -2.26 0.53 7.88
C LEU A 57 -2.98 1.24 6.73
N ARG A 58 -2.81 0.78 5.48
CA ARG A 58 -3.54 1.34 4.32
C ARG A 58 -5.05 1.21 4.48
N THR A 59 -5.53 0.10 5.06
CA THR A 59 -6.95 -0.14 5.31
C THR A 59 -7.48 0.81 6.38
N GLU A 60 -6.76 1.00 7.48
CA GLU A 60 -7.12 1.95 8.53
C GLU A 60 -7.18 3.40 8.01
N ILE A 61 -6.19 3.82 7.23
CA ILE A 61 -6.19 5.14 6.58
C ILE A 61 -7.41 5.28 5.64
N HIS A 62 -7.79 4.22 4.93
CA HIS A 62 -8.97 4.24 4.08
C HIS A 62 -10.26 4.42 4.89
N HIS A 63 -10.39 3.76 6.04
CA HIS A 63 -11.53 3.96 6.95
C HIS A 63 -11.59 5.39 7.48
N ILE A 64 -10.46 5.96 7.90
CA ILE A 64 -10.38 7.36 8.31
C ILE A 64 -10.84 8.30 7.19
N GLY A 65 -10.33 8.10 5.96
CA GLY A 65 -10.71 8.88 4.79
C GLY A 65 -12.20 8.78 4.47
N ASN A 66 -12.80 7.60 4.62
CA ASN A 66 -14.24 7.40 4.43
C ASN A 66 -15.06 8.19 5.45
N ASN A 67 -14.66 8.19 6.73
CA ASN A 67 -15.33 8.97 7.78
C ASN A 67 -15.26 10.48 7.49
N ILE A 68 -14.08 10.98 7.11
CA ILE A 68 -13.90 12.40 6.71
C ILE A 68 -14.82 12.74 5.53
N ASN A 69 -14.88 11.88 4.52
CA ASN A 69 -15.71 12.10 3.34
C ASN A 69 -17.21 12.05 3.67
N GLN A 70 -17.63 11.24 4.64
CA GLN A 70 -19.01 11.25 5.14
C GLN A 70 -19.34 12.55 5.88
N ILE A 71 -18.43 13.05 6.72
CA ILE A 71 -18.59 14.35 7.39
C ILE A 71 -18.71 15.47 6.35
N ALA A 72 -17.82 15.51 5.36
CA ALA A 72 -17.85 16.50 4.29
C ALA A 72 -19.16 16.45 3.50
N ARG A 73 -19.66 15.26 3.16
CA ARG A 73 -20.96 15.10 2.49
C ARG A 73 -22.13 15.57 3.36
N SER A 74 -22.12 15.23 4.65
CA SER A 74 -23.15 15.67 5.59
C SER A 74 -23.20 17.20 5.70
N VAL A 75 -22.03 17.84 5.76
CA VAL A 75 -21.89 19.30 5.76
C VAL A 75 -22.37 19.89 4.43
N ASN A 76 -21.92 19.36 3.29
CA ASN A 76 -22.30 19.87 1.97
C ASN A 76 -23.80 19.70 1.68
N ALA A 77 -24.45 18.68 2.25
CA ALA A 77 -25.88 18.46 2.13
C ALA A 77 -26.71 19.38 3.05
N GLY A 78 -26.06 20.23 3.86
CA GLY A 78 -26.75 21.07 4.86
C GLY A 78 -27.38 20.29 6.02
N ILE A 79 -27.02 19.00 6.16
CA ILE A 79 -27.53 18.12 7.21
C ILE A 79 -26.76 18.38 8.52
N ALA A 80 -25.45 18.62 8.41
CA ALA A 80 -24.63 18.95 9.57
C ALA A 80 -24.91 20.39 10.03
N LYS A 81 -25.34 20.52 11.29
CA LYS A 81 -25.58 21.82 11.91
C LYS A 81 -24.27 22.43 12.43
N PRO A 82 -24.20 23.74 12.69
CA PRO A 82 -23.04 24.37 13.33
C PRO A 82 -22.61 23.66 14.64
N GLU A 83 -23.58 23.02 15.29
CA GLU A 83 -23.46 22.17 16.47
C GLU A 83 -22.54 20.96 16.23
N ASP A 84 -22.66 20.30 15.08
CA ASP A 84 -21.90 19.10 14.71
C ASP A 84 -20.44 19.44 14.42
N ALA A 85 -20.18 20.59 13.80
CA ALA A 85 -18.83 21.11 13.61
C ALA A 85 -18.16 21.44 14.96
N LYS A 86 -18.91 22.04 15.90
CA LYS A 86 -18.45 22.33 17.26
C LYS A 86 -18.12 21.05 18.03
N ARG A 87 -18.96 20.03 17.91
CA ARG A 87 -18.74 18.71 18.52
C ARG A 87 -17.55 17.98 17.89
N GLY A 88 -17.36 18.10 16.58
CA GLY A 88 -16.19 17.61 15.87
C GLY A 88 -14.89 18.23 16.38
N LEU A 89 -14.87 19.57 16.56
CA LEU A 89 -13.73 20.28 17.15
C LEU A 89 -13.41 19.79 18.56
N TYR A 90 -14.43 19.63 19.41
CA TYR A 90 -14.27 19.16 20.79
C TYR A 90 -13.67 17.74 20.87
N LEU A 91 -14.11 16.83 20.02
CA LEU A 91 -13.55 15.46 19.97
C LEU A 91 -12.09 15.46 19.50
N LEU A 92 -11.73 16.36 18.58
CA LEU A 92 -10.35 16.53 18.11
C LEU A 92 -9.43 17.02 19.23
N ASP A 93 -9.91 17.93 20.06
CA ASP A 93 -9.19 18.46 21.22
C ASP A 93 -8.90 17.36 22.27
N GLN A 94 -9.87 16.46 22.51
CA GLN A 94 -9.66 15.29 23.38
C GLN A 94 -8.62 14.32 22.84
N VAL A 95 -8.55 14.13 21.52
CA VAL A 95 -7.52 13.29 20.89
C VAL A 95 -6.13 13.92 21.10
N TYR A 96 -6.01 15.24 20.94
CA TYR A 96 -4.76 15.96 21.20
C TYR A 96 -4.32 15.85 22.66
N GLU A 97 -5.23 16.04 23.62
CA GLU A 97 -4.91 15.83 25.04
C GLU A 97 -4.43 14.41 25.33
N LEU A 98 -5.08 13.40 24.74
CA LEU A 98 -4.69 12.02 24.93
C LEU A 98 -3.30 11.74 24.35
N MET A 99 -3.00 12.24 23.15
CA MET A 99 -1.67 12.16 22.55
C MET A 99 -0.61 12.82 23.43
N PHE A 100 -0.90 14.01 23.98
CA PHE A 100 0.01 14.71 24.88
C PHE A 100 0.28 13.92 26.16
N ARG A 101 -0.75 13.32 26.78
CA ARG A 101 -0.56 12.47 27.98
C ARG A 101 0.26 11.22 27.70
N ILE A 102 0.11 10.62 26.51
CA ILE A 102 0.89 9.45 26.10
C ILE A 102 2.35 9.84 25.82
N ALA A 103 2.58 10.98 25.17
CA ALA A 103 3.92 11.46 24.83
C ALA A 103 4.73 11.93 26.06
N ASN A 104 4.07 12.35 27.13
CA ASN A 104 4.69 12.84 28.37
C ASN A 104 4.59 11.84 29.53
N LYS A 105 4.40 10.55 29.23
CA LYS A 105 4.60 9.42 30.15
C LYS A 105 5.92 8.74 29.85
#